data_AF-A0A378BKD4-F1
#
_entry.id   AF-A0A378BKD4-F1
#
_cell.length_a   1.000
_cell.length_b   1.000
_cell.length_c   1.000
_cell.angle_alpha   90.00
_cell.angle_beta   90.00
_cell.angle_gamma   90.00
#
_symmetry.space_group_name_H-M   'P 1'
#
loop_
_entity.id
_entity.type
_entity.pdbx_description
1 polymer ?
#
loop_
_entity_poly.entity_id
_entity_poly.type
_entity_poly.pdbx_seq_one_letter_code
_entity_poly.pdbx_strand_id
1 'polypeptide(L)'
;MMDALLNLTAQMAREGIRRLLVLSGDESWTLQQAQALRERLGGDGLWVGPEPVSAPCVAPGALKTLLGREVMHAFFDARRGLMWPPWRP
;
A
#
# COMPACT_ATOMS: atom_id res chain seq x y z
N MET A 1 -9.95 16.57 -2.57
CA MET A 1 -9.73 15.23 -3.19
C MET A 1 -9.27 14.21 -2.16
N MET A 2 -8.19 14.49 -1.43
CA MET A 2 -7.68 13.61 -0.37
C MET A 2 -8.68 13.35 0.78
N ASP A 3 -9.49 14.33 1.17
CA ASP A 3 -10.48 14.17 2.26
C ASP A 3 -11.63 13.22 1.89
N ALA A 4 -12.04 13.24 0.62
CA ALA A 4 -13.03 12.29 0.10
C ALA A 4 -12.52 10.85 0.17
N LEU A 5 -11.22 10.66 -0.08
CA LEU A 5 -10.57 9.35 0.02
C LEU A 5 -10.51 8.87 1.48
N LEU A 6 -10.19 9.73 2.44
CA LEU A 6 -10.21 9.37 3.86
C LEU A 6 -11.61 9.00 4.34
N ASN A 7 -12.63 9.75 3.93
CA ASN A 7 -14.03 9.44 4.24
C ASN A 7 -14.45 8.10 3.64
N LEU A 8 -14.02 7.81 2.40
CA LEU A 8 -14.26 6.52 1.76
C LEU A 8 -13.58 5.38 2.53
N THR A 9 -12.34 5.56 2.98
CA THR A 9 -11.63 4.56 3.81
C THR A 9 -12.36 4.31 5.12
N ALA A 10 -12.83 5.35 5.81
CA ALA A 10 -13.61 5.22 7.04
C ALA A 10 -14.94 4.50 6.80
N GLN A 11 -15.61 4.76 5.67
CA GLN A 11 -16.81 4.04 5.27
C GLN A 11 -16.52 2.57 4.97
N MET A 12 -15.46 2.27 4.23
CA MET A 12 -15.03 0.91 3.91
C MET A 12 -14.74 0.08 5.16
N ALA A 13 -14.08 0.68 6.15
CA ALA A 13 -13.80 0.03 7.43
C ALA A 13 -15.10 -0.34 8.17
N ARG A 14 -16.12 0.53 8.16
CA ARG A 14 -17.43 0.26 8.78
C ARG A 14 -18.22 -0.82 8.03
N GLU A 15 -18.10 -0.85 6.70
CA GLU A 15 -18.79 -1.81 5.84
C GLU A 15 -18.03 -3.14 5.70
N GLY A 16 -16.82 -3.25 6.25
CA GLY A 16 -16.00 -4.46 6.17
C GLY A 16 -15.48 -4.77 4.76
N ILE A 17 -15.46 -3.79 3.86
CA ILE A 17 -15.06 -3.96 2.46
C ILE A 17 -13.65 -3.43 2.20
N ARG A 18 -12.97 -4.01 1.21
CA ARG A 18 -11.62 -3.60 0.78
C ARG A 18 -11.68 -3.19 -0.69
N ARG A 19 -11.01 -2.10 -1.04
CA ARG A 19 -10.91 -1.58 -2.42
C ARG A 19 -9.45 -1.36 -2.77
N LEU A 20 -9.15 -1.53 -4.04
CA LEU A 20 -7.84 -1.23 -4.60
C LEU A 20 -7.84 0.23 -5.11
N LEU A 21 -6.87 1.02 -4.65
CA LEU A 21 -6.57 2.33 -5.22
C LEU A 21 -5.33 2.21 -6.10
N VAL A 22 -5.43 2.66 -7.35
CA VAL A 22 -4.31 2.68 -8.29
C VAL A 22 -3.91 4.12 -8.54
N LEU A 23 -2.68 4.47 -8.20
CA LEU A 23 -2.05 5.73 -8.56
C LEU A 23 -1.23 5.50 -9.83
N SER A 24 -1.56 6.21 -10.91
CA SER A 24 -0.90 6.09 -12.20
C SER A 24 -0.57 7.48 -12.75
N GLY A 25 0.62 7.63 -13.31
CA GLY A 25 1.14 8.90 -13.77
C GLY A 25 2.65 8.96 -13.59
N ASP A 26 3.16 10.17 -13.37
CA ASP A 26 4.58 10.41 -13.11
C ASP A 26 5.10 9.65 -11.87
N GLU A 27 6.33 9.16 -11.95
CA GLU A 27 6.94 8.33 -10.89
C GLU A 27 7.12 9.09 -9.58
N SER A 28 7.56 10.34 -9.65
CA SER A 28 7.76 11.19 -8.48
C SER A 28 6.41 11.60 -7.88
N TRP A 29 5.43 11.90 -8.73
CA TRP A 29 4.09 12.25 -8.29
C TRP A 29 3.39 11.08 -7.60
N THR A 30 3.40 9.89 -8.20
CA THR A 30 2.78 8.69 -7.61
C THR A 30 3.39 8.32 -6.27
N LEU A 31 4.72 8.44 -6.12
CA LEU A 31 5.40 8.23 -4.84
C LEU A 31 4.96 9.25 -3.79
N GLN A 32 4.96 10.55 -4.13
CA GLN A 32 4.54 11.62 -3.22
C GLN A 32 3.09 11.44 -2.76
N GLN A 33 2.18 11.10 -3.67
CA GLN A 33 0.77 10.85 -3.33
C GLN A 33 0.63 9.64 -2.41
N ALA A 34 1.35 8.55 -2.67
CA ALA A 34 1.32 7.35 -1.84
C ALA A 34 1.86 7.62 -0.42
N GLN A 35 2.95 8.37 -0.30
CA GLN A 35 3.54 8.79 0.98
C GLN A 35 2.57 9.68 1.77
N ALA A 36 2.02 10.72 1.15
CA ALA A 36 1.06 11.61 1.78
C ALA A 36 -0.21 10.88 2.22
N LEU A 37 -0.68 9.90 1.42
CA LEU A 37 -1.82 9.07 1.79
C LEU A 37 -1.50 8.20 3.01
N ARG A 38 -0.32 7.58 3.06
CA ARG A 38 0.09 6.74 4.18
C ARG A 38 0.17 7.53 5.49
N GLU A 39 0.76 8.72 5.47
CA GLU A 39 0.82 9.59 6.65
C GLU A 39 -0.58 9.94 7.16
N ARG A 40 -1.49 10.29 6.25
CA ARG A 40 -2.88 10.64 6.59
C ARG A 40 -3.71 9.46 7.08
N LEU A 41 -3.31 8.22 6.74
CA LEU A 41 -3.92 6.98 7.23
C LEU A 41 -3.29 6.47 8.54
N GLY A 42 -2.47 7.30 9.21
CA GLY A 42 -1.86 6.98 10.50
C GLY A 42 -0.46 6.37 10.42
N GLY A 43 0.16 6.33 9.22
CA GLY A 43 1.56 5.90 9.05
C GLY A 43 1.79 4.38 9.06
N ASP A 44 0.83 3.58 9.53
CA ASP A 44 0.96 2.12 9.72
C ASP A 44 0.79 1.27 8.43
N GLY A 45 0.63 1.93 7.28
CA GLY A 45 0.48 1.23 6.00
C GLY A 45 1.74 0.45 5.62
N LEU A 46 1.61 -0.87 5.44
CA LEU A 46 2.71 -1.73 5.00
C LEU A 46 3.15 -1.33 3.59
N TRP A 47 4.39 -0.89 3.44
CA TRP A 47 4.98 -0.62 2.13
C TRP A 47 5.63 -1.88 1.56
N VAL A 48 5.25 -2.27 0.35
CA VAL A 48 5.78 -3.42 -0.38
C VAL A 48 6.44 -2.91 -1.65
N GLY A 49 7.77 -2.90 -1.69
CA GLY A 49 8.51 -2.31 -2.79
C GLY A 49 10.00 -2.61 -2.75
N PRO A 50 10.71 -2.50 -3.89
CA PRO A 50 12.14 -2.76 -3.96
C PRO A 50 12.95 -1.70 -3.20
N GLU A 51 12.44 -0.46 -3.13
CA GLU A 51 13.08 0.64 -2.43
C GLU A 51 12.43 0.86 -1.06
N PRO A 52 13.21 0.84 0.04
CA PRO A 52 12.69 1.11 1.37
C PRO A 52 12.34 2.61 1.49
N VAL A 53 11.08 2.89 1.82
CA VAL A 53 10.61 4.28 2.07
C VAL A 53 10.68 4.58 3.56
N SER A 54 9.76 4.01 4.35
CA SER A 54 9.84 4.01 5.82
C SER A 54 9.13 2.79 6.38
N ALA A 55 9.52 2.37 7.58
CA ALA A 55 8.85 1.28 8.29
C ALA A 55 7.38 1.63 8.59
N PRO A 56 6.45 0.65 8.54
CA PRO A 56 6.67 -0.75 8.15
C PRO A 56 6.85 -0.90 6.63
N CYS A 57 7.97 -1.52 6.21
CA CYS A 57 8.25 -1.82 4.80
C CYS A 57 8.83 -3.23 4.64
N VAL A 58 8.57 -3.85 3.50
CA VAL A 58 9.05 -5.18 3.16
C VAL A 58 9.39 -5.26 1.68
N ALA A 59 10.47 -5.97 1.36
CA ALA A 59 10.77 -6.30 -0.03
C ALA A 59 9.71 -7.28 -0.57
N PRO A 60 9.33 -7.21 -1.87
CA PRO A 60 8.31 -8.09 -2.44
C PRO A 60 8.55 -9.59 -2.18
N GLY A 61 9.80 -10.04 -2.22
CA GLY A 61 10.17 -11.44 -1.93
C GLY A 61 9.96 -11.88 -0.47
N ALA A 62 9.96 -10.94 0.47
CA ALA A 62 9.76 -11.19 1.89
C ALA A 62 8.29 -11.05 2.32
N LEU A 63 7.36 -10.69 1.42
CA LEU A 63 5.94 -10.55 1.76
C LEU A 63 5.35 -11.85 2.37
N LYS A 64 5.88 -13.01 1.99
CA LYS A 64 5.50 -14.33 2.52
C LYS A 64 5.71 -14.46 4.03
N THR A 65 6.66 -13.71 4.61
CA THR A 65 6.95 -13.74 6.05
C THR A 65 5.89 -13.01 6.88
N LEU A 66 5.00 -12.26 6.22
CA LEU A 66 3.90 -11.54 6.86
C LEU A 66 2.58 -12.33 6.85
N LEU A 67 2.59 -13.59 6.37
CA LEU A 67 1.45 -14.48 6.49
C LEU A 67 1.10 -14.71 7.98
N GLY A 68 -0.18 -14.57 8.31
CA GLY A 68 -0.66 -14.59 9.70
C GLY A 68 -0.66 -13.22 10.39
N ARG A 69 -0.19 -12.16 9.73
CA ARG A 69 -0.29 -10.78 10.21
C ARG A 69 -1.34 -10.02 9.41
N GLU A 70 -2.24 -9.35 10.12
CA GLU A 70 -3.22 -8.46 9.51
C GLU A 70 -2.68 -7.03 9.48
N VAL A 71 -2.89 -6.37 8.34
CA VAL A 71 -2.57 -4.94 8.16
C VAL A 71 -3.79 -4.23 7.60
N MET A 72 -4.04 -3.02 8.09
CA MET A 72 -5.20 -2.22 7.66
C MET A 72 -5.02 -1.67 6.24
N HIS A 73 -3.79 -1.26 5.91
CA HIS A 73 -3.43 -0.72 4.59
C HIS A 73 -2.14 -1.35 4.08
N ALA A 74 -2.10 -1.63 2.78
CA ALA A 74 -0.90 -2.10 2.08
C ALA A 74 -0.67 -1.24 0.84
N PHE A 75 0.57 -0.79 0.65
CA PHE A 75 1.03 0.04 -0.45
C PHE A 75 1.96 -0.81 -1.32
N PHE A 76 1.60 -1.03 -2.57
CA PHE A 76 2.40 -1.82 -3.51
C PHE A 76 3.09 -0.89 -4.50
N ASP A 77 4.41 -0.80 -4.41
CA ASP A 77 5.21 -0.01 -5.33
C ASP A 77 5.49 -0.80 -6.62
N ALA A 78 4.64 -0.56 -7.62
CA ALA A 78 4.75 -1.16 -8.94
C ALA A 78 5.43 -0.24 -9.97
N ARG A 79 6.04 0.88 -9.56
CA ARG A 79 6.61 1.90 -10.48
C ARG A 79 7.64 1.31 -11.44
N ARG A 80 8.40 0.30 -10.99
CA ARG A 80 9.41 -0.43 -11.78
C ARG A 80 9.00 -1.87 -12.08
N GLY A 81 7.69 -2.16 -11.97
CA GLY A 81 7.12 -3.50 -12.06
C GLY A 81 6.99 -4.18 -10.71
N LEU A 82 5.90 -4.94 -10.52
CA LEU A 82 5.67 -5.75 -9.34
C LEU A 82 5.96 -7.22 -9.69
N MET A 83 7.14 -7.70 -9.33
CA MET A 83 7.45 -9.13 -9.43
C MET A 83 6.81 -9.85 -8.25
N TRP A 84 5.73 -10.60 -8.51
CA TRP A 84 5.23 -11.55 -7.53
C TRP A 84 6.17 -12.76 -7.47
N PRO A 85 6.50 -13.28 -6.28
CA PRO A 85 7.20 -14.57 -6.21
C PRO A 85 6.39 -15.63 -6.97
N PRO A 86 7.04 -16.60 -7.65
CA PRO A 86 6.33 -17.64 -8.37
C PRO A 86 5.33 -18.33 -7.45
N TRP A 87 4.05 -18.32 -7.83
CA TRP A 87 3.00 -19.03 -7.12
C TRP A 87 3.27 -20.53 -7.31
N ARG A 88 3.58 -21.23 -6.21
CA ARG A 88 3.65 -22.69 -6.19
C ARG A 88 2.38 -23.19 -5.50
N PRO A 89 1.52 -23.97 -6.19
CA PRO A 89 0.33 -24.59 -5.60
C PRO A 89 0.70 -25.58 -4.49
#